data_AF-A0A923S2Y8-F1
#
_entry.id   AF-A0A923S2Y8-F1
#
_cell.length_a   1.000
_cell.length_b   1.000
_cell.length_c   1.000
_cell.angle_alpha   90.00
_cell.angle_beta   90.00
_cell.angle_gamma   90.00
#
_symmetry.space_group_name_H-M   'P 1'
#
loop_
_entity.id
_entity.type
_entity.pdbx_description
1 polymer ?
#
loop_
_entity_poly.entity_id
_entity_poly.type
_entity_poly.pdbx_seq_one_letter_code
_entity_poly.pdbx_strand_id
1 'polypeptide(L)'
;MKRRNLILSVLLVAALAYCANQQYAEQQARADADAVAARLQERKAATGAYPASLAEIGFDAQALKDKWRLSYRLENGKPFLFYSAQNNWLVAWHYDFTSRSWRSQD
;
A
#
# COMPACT_ATOMS: atom_id res chain seq x y z
N MET A 1 -30.78 12.48 30.26
CA MET A 1 -30.36 11.15 29.76
C MET A 1 -30.49 10.99 28.24
N LYS A 2 -31.63 11.28 27.58
CA LYS A 2 -31.83 11.04 26.13
C LYS A 2 -30.79 11.69 25.18
N ARG A 3 -30.39 12.95 25.42
CA ARG A 3 -29.40 13.65 24.57
C ARG A 3 -27.99 13.05 24.64
N ARG A 4 -27.58 12.57 25.81
CA ARG A 4 -26.27 11.93 26.01
C ARG A 4 -26.20 10.60 25.25
N ASN A 5 -27.26 9.81 25.32
CA ASN A 5 -27.32 8.53 24.59
C ASN A 5 -27.34 8.76 23.07
N LEU A 6 -28.03 9.80 22.60
CA LEU A 6 -28.05 10.15 21.18
C LEU A 6 -26.68 10.59 20.67
N ILE A 7 -25.96 11.42 21.42
CA ILE A 7 -24.58 11.81 21.08
C ILE A 7 -23.65 10.60 21.06
N LEU A 8 -23.75 9.71 22.05
CA LEU A 8 -22.94 8.49 22.11
C LEU A 8 -23.22 7.57 20.92
N SER A 9 -24.48 7.40 20.50
CA SER A 9 -24.85 6.62 19.32
C SER A 9 -24.28 7.21 18.04
N VAL A 10 -24.34 8.54 17.86
CA VAL A 10 -23.76 9.22 16.69
C VAL A 10 -22.24 9.04 16.64
N LEU A 11 -21.56 9.22 17.77
CA LEU A 11 -20.11 9.01 17.86
C LEU A 11 -19.71 7.56 17.57
N LEU A 12 -20.48 6.59 18.06
CA LEU A 12 -20.22 5.18 17.80
C LEU A 12 -20.36 4.84 16.31
N VAL A 13 -21.43 5.33 15.67
CA VAL A 13 -21.65 5.12 14.22
C VAL A 13 -20.52 5.77 13.41
N ALA A 14 -20.10 6.99 13.76
CA ALA A 14 -18.99 7.67 13.10
C ALA A 14 -17.66 6.90 13.28
N ALA A 15 -17.38 6.39 14.48
CA ALA A 15 -16.18 5.59 14.75
C ALA A 15 -16.17 4.28 13.95
N LEU A 16 -17.30 3.58 13.89
CA LEU A 16 -17.43 2.35 13.09
C LEU A 16 -17.23 2.61 11.59
N ALA A 17 -17.83 3.67 11.06
CA ALA A 17 -17.65 4.06 9.66
C ALA A 17 -16.18 4.41 9.35
N TYR A 18 -15.50 5.12 10.25
CA TYR A 18 -14.08 5.42 10.12
C TYR A 18 -13.22 4.16 10.11
N CYS A 19 -13.42 3.23 11.06
CA CYS A 19 -12.67 1.97 11.11
C CYS A 19 -12.90 1.12 9.85
N ALA A 20 -14.15 1.03 9.38
CA ALA A 20 -14.46 0.29 8.15
C ALA A 20 -13.75 0.90 6.93
N ASN A 21 -13.73 2.23 6.82
CA ASN A 21 -13.03 2.92 5.73
C ASN A 21 -11.51 2.69 5.79
N GLN A 22 -10.92 2.75 6.99
CA GLN A 22 -9.50 2.47 7.18
C GLN A 22 -9.14 1.04 6.77
N GLN A 23 -9.92 0.05 7.22
CA GLN A 23 -9.69 -1.35 6.85
C GLN A 23 -9.84 -1.58 5.35
N TYR A 24 -10.84 -0.96 4.72
CA TYR A 24 -11.01 -1.02 3.27
C TYR A 24 -9.81 -0.41 2.52
N ALA A 25 -9.35 0.76 2.97
CA ALA A 25 -8.19 1.44 2.39
C ALA A 25 -6.91 0.60 2.52
N GLU A 26 -6.69 -0.05 3.67
CA GLU A 26 -5.55 -0.94 3.88
C GLU A 26 -5.58 -2.16 2.95
N GLN A 27 -6.74 -2.79 2.79
CA GLN A 27 -6.91 -3.92 1.88
C GLN A 27 -6.64 -3.52 0.43
N GLN A 28 -7.13 -2.36 -0.01
CA GLN A 28 -6.90 -1.85 -1.35
C GLN A 28 -5.45 -1.45 -1.59
N ALA A 29 -4.80 -0.81 -0.61
CA ALA A 29 -3.38 -0.48 -0.69
C ALA A 29 -2.53 -1.76 -0.82
N ARG A 30 -2.85 -2.80 -0.04
CA ARG A 30 -2.19 -4.10 -0.12
C ARG A 30 -2.40 -4.76 -1.48
N ALA A 31 -3.62 -4.75 -2.01
CA ALA A 31 -3.92 -5.34 -3.31
C ALA A 31 -3.19 -4.63 -4.47
N ASP A 32 -3.19 -3.29 -4.49
CA ASP A 32 -2.47 -2.51 -5.50
C ASP A 32 -0.95 -2.76 -5.38
N ALA A 33 -0.42 -2.86 -4.16
CA ALA A 33 0.98 -3.15 -3.92
C ALA A 33 1.38 -4.58 -4.34
N ASP A 34 0.53 -5.58 -4.06
CA ASP A 34 0.73 -6.97 -4.48
C ASP A 34 0.72 -7.09 -6.02
N ALA A 35 -0.17 -6.37 -6.70
CA ALA A 35 -0.21 -6.31 -8.16
C ALA A 35 1.10 -5.76 -8.75
N VAL A 36 1.63 -4.68 -8.17
CA VAL A 36 2.94 -4.12 -8.57
C VAL A 36 4.06 -5.12 -8.32
N ALA A 37 4.12 -5.74 -7.14
CA ALA A 37 5.15 -6.73 -6.81
C ALA A 37 5.14 -7.93 -7.77
N ALA A 38 3.95 -8.43 -8.11
CA ALA A 38 3.78 -9.52 -9.07
C ALA A 38 4.33 -9.15 -10.45
N ARG A 39 3.95 -7.98 -10.99
CA ARG A 39 4.44 -7.51 -12.30
C ARG A 39 5.95 -7.26 -12.33
N LEU A 40 6.53 -6.76 -11.24
CA LEU A 40 7.99 -6.62 -11.11
C LEU A 40 8.69 -7.98 -11.18
N GLN A 41 8.12 -9.01 -10.55
CA GLN A 41 8.66 -10.38 -10.61
C GLN A 41 8.49 -11.00 -11.99
N GLU A 42 7.33 -10.84 -12.64
CA GLU A 42 7.09 -11.29 -14.03
C GLU A 42 8.11 -10.66 -14.98
N ARG A 43 8.31 -9.34 -14.89
CA ARG A 43 9.29 -8.62 -15.71
C ARG A 43 10.71 -9.13 -15.49
N LYS A 44 11.10 -9.39 -14.23
CA LYS A 44 12.40 -9.97 -13.91
C LYS A 44 12.56 -11.39 -14.45
N ALA A 45 11.53 -12.22 -14.34
CA ALA A 45 11.56 -13.58 -14.89
C ALA A 45 11.70 -13.56 -16.42
N ALA A 46 11.06 -12.62 -17.10
CA ALA A 46 11.08 -12.51 -18.56
C ALA A 46 12.39 -11.90 -19.11
N THR A 47 12.98 -10.93 -18.41
CA THR A 47 14.11 -10.13 -18.95
C THR A 47 15.42 -10.31 -18.20
N GLY A 48 15.41 -11.03 -17.07
CA GLY A 48 16.55 -11.18 -16.17
C GLY A 48 16.79 -9.98 -15.23
N ALA A 49 16.12 -8.85 -15.45
CA ALA A 49 16.30 -7.62 -14.68
C ALA A 49 14.97 -7.02 -14.20
N TYR A 50 15.02 -6.30 -13.08
CA TYR A 50 13.89 -5.46 -12.67
C TYR A 50 13.81 -4.22 -13.57
N PRO A 51 12.59 -3.71 -13.87
CA PRO A 51 12.44 -2.51 -14.67
C PRO A 51 13.01 -1.28 -13.96
N ALA A 52 13.46 -0.27 -14.69
CA ALA A 52 13.94 0.97 -14.10
C ALA A 52 12.78 1.81 -13.52
N SER A 53 11.56 1.61 -14.02
CA SER A 53 10.37 2.34 -13.57
C SER A 53 9.11 1.48 -13.58
N LEU A 54 8.07 1.92 -12.84
CA LEU A 54 6.75 1.31 -12.86
C LEU A 54 6.02 1.47 -14.20
N ALA A 55 6.38 2.50 -14.99
CA ALA A 55 5.79 2.72 -16.31
C ALA A 55 6.10 1.56 -17.28
N GLU A 56 7.26 0.92 -17.16
CA GLU A 56 7.63 -0.24 -17.99
C GLU A 56 6.75 -1.47 -17.76
N ILE A 57 6.06 -1.53 -16.63
CA ILE A 57 5.12 -2.59 -16.27
C ILE A 57 3.67 -2.09 -16.23
N GLY A 58 3.40 -0.93 -16.85
CA GLY A 58 2.06 -0.41 -17.09
C GLY A 58 1.40 0.28 -15.90
N PHE A 59 2.17 0.69 -14.88
CA PHE A 59 1.64 1.42 -13.73
C PHE A 59 2.04 2.90 -13.75
N ASP A 60 1.11 3.76 -13.35
CA ASP A 60 1.37 5.17 -13.08
C ASP A 60 1.93 5.32 -11.66
N ALA A 61 3.23 5.60 -11.58
CA ALA A 61 3.94 5.78 -10.32
C ALA A 61 3.40 6.98 -9.51
N GLN A 62 3.00 8.06 -10.17
CA GLN A 62 2.53 9.26 -9.50
C GLN A 62 1.14 9.01 -8.89
N ALA A 63 0.24 8.38 -9.65
CA ALA A 63 -1.08 8.00 -9.15
C ALA A 63 -0.99 7.05 -7.93
N LEU A 64 -0.11 6.05 -7.97
CA LEU A 64 0.10 5.12 -6.86
C LEU A 64 0.73 5.79 -5.63
N LYS A 65 1.64 6.74 -5.85
CA LYS A 65 2.26 7.54 -4.79
C LYS A 65 1.24 8.47 -4.12
N ASP A 66 0.40 9.13 -4.89
CA ASP A 66 -0.61 10.04 -4.34
C ASP A 66 -1.71 9.28 -3.59
N LYS A 67 -2.08 8.10 -4.08
CA LYS A 67 -3.13 7.27 -3.49
C LYS A 67 -2.66 6.55 -2.21
N TRP A 68 -1.49 5.90 -2.25
CA TRP A 68 -1.02 4.96 -1.22
C TRP A 68 0.41 5.20 -0.73
N ARG A 69 1.03 6.32 -1.12
CA ARG A 69 2.47 6.56 -0.91
C ARG A 69 3.33 5.41 -1.41
N LEU A 70 2.81 4.66 -2.39
CA LEU A 70 3.51 3.55 -2.97
C LEU A 70 4.63 4.10 -3.83
N SER A 71 5.84 3.62 -3.60
CA SER A 71 7.00 4.05 -4.35
C SER A 71 7.90 2.87 -4.65
N TYR A 72 8.42 2.89 -5.87
CA TYR A 72 9.36 1.94 -6.39
C TYR A 72 10.63 2.68 -6.81
N ARG A 73 11.78 2.10 -6.50
CA ARG A 73 13.08 2.54 -6.99
C ARG A 73 13.98 1.35 -7.24
N LEU A 74 14.90 1.51 -8.18
CA LEU A 74 15.91 0.52 -8.51
C LEU A 74 17.28 1.13 -8.18
N GLU A 75 17.95 0.61 -7.16
CA GLU A 75 19.28 1.07 -6.74
C GLU A 75 20.31 -0.03 -6.99
N ASN A 76 21.25 0.19 -7.90
CA ASN A 76 22.29 -0.79 -8.27
C ASN A 76 21.71 -2.17 -8.62
N GLY A 77 20.60 -2.21 -9.36
CA GLY A 77 19.89 -3.44 -9.74
C GLY A 77 19.09 -4.11 -8.61
N LYS A 78 19.08 -3.53 -7.41
CA LYS A 78 18.28 -3.99 -6.28
C LYS A 78 16.95 -3.22 -6.25
N PRO A 79 15.81 -3.91 -6.35
CA PRO A 79 14.51 -3.27 -6.31
C PRO A 79 14.18 -2.88 -4.86
N PHE A 80 13.51 -1.76 -4.72
CA PHE A 80 12.91 -1.34 -3.47
C PHE A 80 11.48 -0.92 -3.77
N LEU A 81 10.54 -1.56 -3.09
CA LEU A 81 9.13 -1.30 -3.21
C LEU A 81 8.57 -1.14 -1.80
N PHE A 82 7.87 -0.03 -1.57
CA PHE A 82 7.18 0.20 -0.31
C PHE A 82 5.85 0.91 -0.54
N TYR A 83 4.94 0.82 0.44
CA TYR A 83 3.72 1.62 0.51
C TYR A 83 3.36 1.94 1.96
N SER A 84 2.47 2.92 2.14
CA SER A 84 1.90 3.30 3.43
C SER A 84 0.43 3.66 3.23
N ALA A 85 -0.47 2.85 3.80
CA ALA A 85 -1.91 3.05 3.67
C ALA A 85 -2.35 4.43 4.24
N GLN A 86 -3.49 4.93 3.78
CA GLN A 86 -3.99 6.25 4.19
C GLN A 86 -4.13 6.37 5.71
N ASN A 87 -3.74 7.54 6.23
CA ASN A 87 -3.72 7.93 7.65
C ASN A 87 -2.77 7.16 8.59
N ASN A 88 -2.05 6.16 8.13
CA ASN A 88 -1.06 5.46 8.95
C ASN A 88 0.38 5.77 8.50
N TRP A 89 0.78 7.04 8.67
CA TRP A 89 2.12 7.52 8.33
C TRP A 89 3.24 6.84 9.15
N LEU A 90 2.87 6.19 10.26
CA LEU A 90 3.78 5.45 11.13
C LEU A 90 4.12 4.07 10.59
N VAL A 91 3.24 3.47 9.77
CA VAL A 91 3.44 2.10 9.28
C VAL A 91 3.75 2.14 7.79
N ALA A 92 5.00 1.83 7.46
CA ALA A 92 5.45 1.59 6.11
C ALA A 92 5.71 0.09 5.90
N TRP A 93 5.21 -0.43 4.80
CA TRP A 93 5.41 -1.81 4.39
C TRP A 93 6.43 -1.86 3.25
N HIS A 94 7.43 -2.70 3.40
CA HIS A 94 8.47 -2.93 2.39
C HIS A 94 8.35 -4.34 1.83
N TYR A 95 8.53 -4.48 0.52
CA TYR A 95 8.54 -5.78 -0.11
C TYR A 95 9.94 -6.39 -0.06
N ASP A 96 10.07 -7.55 0.58
CA ASP A 96 11.26 -8.38 0.54
C ASP A 96 11.19 -9.27 -0.70
N PHE A 97 11.93 -8.90 -1.74
CA PHE A 97 11.98 -9.64 -3.01
C PHE A 97 12.64 -11.02 -2.90
N THR A 98 13.37 -11.31 -1.82
CA THR A 98 14.00 -12.61 -1.57
C THR A 98 12.97 -13.57 -0.99
N SER A 99 12.29 -13.17 0.09
CA SER A 99 11.24 -13.98 0.73
C SER A 99 9.87 -13.86 0.07
N ARG A 100 9.72 -12.94 -0.90
CA ARG A 100 8.48 -12.60 -1.60
C ARG A 100 7.33 -12.23 -0.65
N SER A 101 7.67 -11.47 0.39
CA SER A 101 6.74 -11.12 1.46
C SER A 101 6.84 -9.64 1.84
N TRP A 102 5.77 -9.11 2.42
CA TRP A 102 5.75 -7.75 2.97
C TRP A 102 6.23 -7.76 4.42
N ARG A 103 7.10 -6.80 4.75
CA ARG A 103 7.56 -6.55 6.12
C ARG A 103 7.21 -5.14 6.55
N SER A 104 6.65 -5.00 7.75
CA SER A 104 6.56 -3.69 8.41
C SER A 104 7.95 -3.28 8.87
N GLN A 105 8.24 -1.99 8.79
CA GLN A 105 9.35 -1.41 9.53
C GLN A 105 8.77 -1.00 10.89
N ASP A 106 9.13 -1.75 11.94
CA ASP A 106 8.82 -1.39 13.34
C ASP A 106 9.60 -0.13 13.77
#